data_AF-A0A915A854-F1
#
_entry.id   AF-A0A915A854-F1
#
_cell.length_a   1.000
_cell.length_b   1.000
_cell.length_c   1.000
_cell.angle_alpha   90.00
_cell.angle_beta   90.00
_cell.angle_gamma   90.00
#
_symmetry.space_group_name_H-M   'P 1'
#
loop_
_entity.id
_entity.type
_entity.pdbx_description
1 polymer ?
#
loop_
_entity_poly.entity_id
_entity_poly.type
_entity_poly.pdbx_seq_one_letter_code
_entity_poly.pdbx_strand_id
1 'polypeptide(L)'
;MLAGNDHQDMYRYYAFRPASLEAVELCRYQSSKISIYISKSRLILLDCQASFSSSVLDEMIRDELRGIPARVPESFENRMENFVEVEVHSVLFYLPSSVWSVQYEREEDS
;
A
#
# COMPACT_ATOMS: atom_id res chain seq x y z
N MET A 1 -17.89 -1.50 8.46
CA MET A 1 -16.74 -0.90 7.74
C MET A 1 -17.02 -0.87 6.23
N LEU A 2 -16.26 -0.08 5.45
CA LEU A 2 -16.55 0.16 4.02
C LEU A 2 -16.49 -1.08 3.13
N ALA A 3 -15.58 -2.01 3.42
CA ALA A 3 -15.44 -3.26 2.67
C ALA A 3 -16.51 -4.32 3.00
N GLY A 4 -17.49 -4.00 3.85
CA GLY A 4 -18.54 -4.92 4.28
C GLY A 4 -18.21 -5.75 5.51
N ASN A 5 -17.03 -5.54 6.13
CA ASN A 5 -16.71 -6.16 7.42
C ASN A 5 -17.50 -5.53 8.58
N ASP A 6 -17.89 -6.36 9.53
CA ASP A 6 -18.47 -5.98 10.82
C ASP A 6 -17.34 -5.73 11.85
N HIS A 7 -17.56 -4.85 12.82
CA HIS A 7 -16.60 -4.59 13.89
C HIS A 7 -16.45 -5.78 14.85
N GLN A 8 -17.41 -6.72 14.87
CA GLN A 8 -17.35 -7.97 15.65
C GLN A 8 -16.66 -9.12 14.90
N ASP A 9 -16.40 -8.97 13.60
CA ASP A 9 -15.72 -10.01 12.82
C ASP A 9 -14.30 -10.24 13.39
N MET A 10 -13.80 -11.48 13.32
CA MET A 10 -12.39 -11.71 13.64
C MET A 10 -11.51 -11.02 12.59
N TYR A 11 -10.45 -10.33 13.02
CA TYR A 11 -9.55 -9.56 12.14
C TYR A 11 -8.95 -10.34 10.96
N ARG A 12 -8.80 -11.66 11.08
CA ARG A 12 -8.34 -12.52 9.97
C ARG A 12 -9.31 -12.62 8.79
N TYR A 13 -10.57 -12.26 9.00
CA TYR A 13 -11.62 -12.25 7.96
C TYR A 13 -11.87 -10.86 7.38
N TYR A 14 -11.09 -9.86 7.79
CA TYR A 14 -11.21 -8.52 7.23
C TYR A 14 -10.68 -8.52 5.79
N ALA A 15 -11.36 -7.81 4.90
CA ALA A 15 -10.92 -7.64 3.52
C ALA A 15 -9.53 -7.00 3.46
N PHE A 16 -9.28 -6.04 4.35
CA PHE A 16 -7.96 -5.46 4.62
C PHE A 16 -7.60 -5.76 6.07
N ARG A 17 -6.53 -6.53 6.26
CA ARG A 17 -6.16 -6.99 7.60
C ARG A 17 -5.57 -5.83 8.41
N PRO A 18 -6.11 -5.51 9.59
CA PRO A 18 -5.52 -4.50 10.45
C PRO A 18 -4.14 -4.96 10.96
N ALA A 19 -3.32 -4.01 11.40
CA ALA A 19 -2.04 -4.31 12.05
C ALA A 19 -2.25 -5.23 13.26
N SER A 20 -1.40 -6.26 13.37
CA SER A 20 -1.40 -7.12 14.56
C SER A 20 -0.88 -6.34 15.77
N LEU A 21 -1.22 -6.79 16.98
CA LEU A 21 -0.70 -6.20 18.21
C LEU A 21 0.84 -6.20 18.21
N GLU A 22 1.45 -7.32 17.84
CA GLU A 22 2.90 -7.47 17.72
C GLU A 22 3.49 -6.45 16.72
N ALA A 23 2.84 -6.23 15.58
CA ALA A 23 3.33 -5.26 14.60
C ALA A 23 3.29 -3.84 15.17
N VAL A 24 2.23 -3.48 15.90
CA VAL A 24 2.11 -2.17 16.56
C VAL A 24 3.18 -1.98 17.62
N GLU A 25 3.40 -2.98 18.49
CA GLU A 25 4.39 -2.91 19.57
C GLU A 25 5.84 -2.84 19.05
N LEU A 26 6.11 -3.46 17.90
CA LEU A 26 7.42 -3.45 17.25
C LEU A 26 7.59 -2.34 16.22
N CYS A 27 6.63 -1.42 16.11
CA CYS A 27 6.62 -0.36 15.09
C CYS A 27 6.82 -0.90 13.65
N ARG A 28 6.21 -2.04 13.33
CA ARG A 28 6.21 -2.66 12.01
C ARG A 28 4.93 -2.32 11.26
N TYR A 29 5.03 -2.28 9.93
CA TYR A 29 3.89 -2.14 9.06
C TYR A 29 3.29 -3.51 8.71
N GLN A 30 2.00 -3.53 8.38
CA GLN A 30 1.26 -4.75 8.02
C GLN A 30 0.73 -4.71 6.58
N SER A 31 0.49 -3.52 6.04
CA SER A 31 -0.03 -3.33 4.68
C SER A 31 1.03 -3.65 3.62
N SER A 32 0.64 -4.39 2.59
CA SER A 32 1.44 -4.57 1.37
C SER A 32 1.42 -3.32 0.50
N LYS A 33 2.34 -3.23 -0.48
CA LYS A 33 2.46 -2.08 -1.40
C LYS A 33 1.10 -1.60 -1.92
N ILE A 34 0.32 -2.48 -2.54
CA ILE A 34 -1.08 -2.23 -2.92
C ILE A 34 -1.88 -3.53 -2.72
N SER A 35 -3.02 -3.43 -2.06
CA SER A 35 -4.02 -4.48 -1.87
C SER A 35 -5.33 -4.07 -2.53
N ILE A 36 -5.95 -5.00 -3.25
CA ILE A 36 -7.19 -4.76 -4.00
C ILE A 36 -8.28 -5.67 -3.47
N TYR A 37 -9.45 -5.09 -3.19
CA TYR A 37 -10.64 -5.83 -2.83
C TYR A 37 -11.81 -5.38 -3.71
N ILE A 38 -12.52 -6.35 -4.30
CA ILE A 38 -13.74 -6.09 -5.08
C ILE A 38 -14.93 -6.59 -4.27
N SER A 39 -15.80 -5.67 -3.89
CA SER A 39 -17.01 -6.01 -3.15
C SER A 39 -18.06 -6.70 -4.02
N LYS A 40 -19.05 -7.34 -3.39
CA LYS A 40 -20.23 -7.89 -4.09
C LYS A 40 -21.05 -6.83 -4.83
N SER A 41 -21.03 -5.58 -4.36
CA SER A 41 -21.66 -4.44 -5.02
C SER A 41 -20.81 -3.82 -6.14
N ARG A 42 -19.74 -4.51 -6.56
CA ARG A 42 -18.78 -4.06 -7.58
C ARG A 42 -18.04 -2.78 -7.21
N LEU A 43 -17.88 -2.52 -5.91
CA LEU A 43 -17.02 -1.45 -5.41
C LEU A 43 -15.58 -1.95 -5.40
N ILE A 44 -14.69 -1.22 -6.07
CA ILE A 44 -13.25 -1.48 -6.01
C ILE A 44 -12.69 -0.67 -4.84
N LEU A 45 -12.10 -1.36 -3.89
CA LEU A 45 -11.41 -0.77 -2.75
C LEU A 45 -9.92 -1.07 -2.85
N LEU A 46 -9.12 -0.06 -2.56
CA LEU A 46 -7.67 -0.12 -2.62
C LEU A 46 -7.13 0.27 -1.25
N ASP A 47 -6.26 -0.57 -0.70
CA ASP A 47 -5.44 -0.28 0.47
C ASP A 47 -3.98 -0.25 0.03
N CYS A 48 -3.21 0.71 0.52
CA CYS A 48 -1.84 0.90 0.09
C CYS A 48 -0.91 1.09 1.29
N GLN A 49 0.36 0.78 1.07
CA GLN A 49 1.40 1.00 2.06
C GLN A 49 1.47 2.49 2.42
N ALA A 50 1.66 2.77 3.72
CA ALA A 50 1.71 4.13 4.23
C ALA A 50 2.84 4.94 3.57
N SER A 51 2.51 6.16 3.16
CA SER A 51 3.48 7.10 2.60
C SER A 51 4.49 7.57 3.65
N PHE A 52 5.76 7.69 3.25
CA PHE A 52 6.85 8.15 4.11
C PHE A 52 6.99 7.33 5.41
N SER A 53 6.76 6.02 5.33
CA SER A 53 6.78 5.14 6.50
C SER A 53 8.22 4.87 6.98
N SER A 54 8.52 5.28 8.21
CA SER A 54 9.82 5.00 8.85
C SER A 54 10.10 3.51 9.01
N SER A 55 9.06 2.71 9.26
CA SER A 55 9.17 1.25 9.37
C SER A 55 9.55 0.55 8.05
N VAL A 56 9.21 1.17 6.91
CA VAL A 56 9.58 0.68 5.58
C VAL A 56 11.04 1.01 5.29
N LEU A 57 11.44 2.25 5.58
CA LEU A 57 12.83 2.67 5.48
C LEU A 57 13.74 1.80 6.36
N ASP A 58 13.33 1.54 7.59
CA ASP A 58 14.08 0.71 8.53
C ASP A 58 14.23 -0.74 8.05
N GLU A 59 13.20 -1.33 7.43
CA GLU A 59 13.33 -2.64 6.79
C GLU A 59 14.32 -2.62 5.63
N MET A 60 14.27 -1.59 4.78
CA MET A 60 15.21 -1.45 3.66
C MET A 60 16.66 -1.39 4.15
N ILE A 61 16.94 -0.63 5.20
CA ILE A 61 18.27 -0.54 5.83
C ILE A 61 18.71 -1.91 6.37
N ARG A 62 17.81 -2.66 7.02
CA ARG A 62 18.12 -4.00 7.55
C ARG A 62 18.40 -5.01 6.44
N ASP A 63 17.70 -4.93 5.32
CA ASP A 63 17.90 -5.79 4.16
C ASP A 63 19.27 -5.53 3.53
N GLU A 64 19.67 -4.26 3.40
CA GLU A 64 21.01 -3.87 2.94
C GLU A 64 22.11 -4.45 3.86
N LEU A 65 21.95 -4.32 5.18
CA LEU A 65 22.89 -4.89 6.16
C LEU A 65 22.98 -6.42 6.09
N ARG A 66 21.93 -7.10 5.61
CA ARG A 66 21.90 -8.55 5.40
C ARG A 66 22.46 -8.97 4.04
N GLY A 67 22.89 -8.01 3.22
CA GLY A 67 23.34 -8.27 1.85
C GLY A 67 22.20 -8.67 0.91
N ILE A 68 20.95 -8.41 1.31
CA ILE A 68 19.80 -8.57 0.42
C ILE A 68 19.78 -7.32 -0.46
N PRO A 69 19.93 -7.44 -1.79
CA PRO A 69 19.96 -6.27 -2.65
C PRO A 69 18.61 -5.56 -2.53
N ALA A 70 18.64 -4.33 -2.02
CA ALA A 70 17.47 -3.48 -2.01
C ALA A 70 16.96 -3.35 -3.44
N ARG A 71 15.64 -3.44 -3.67
CA ARG A 71 15.01 -3.20 -4.98
C ARG A 71 15.03 -1.70 -5.35
N VAL A 72 16.08 -0.99 -4.97
CA VAL A 72 16.30 0.41 -5.25
C VAL A 72 16.97 0.47 -6.63
N PRO A 73 16.34 1.09 -7.64
CA PRO A 73 16.96 1.26 -8.94
C PRO A 73 18.29 2.00 -8.81
N GLU A 74 19.31 1.60 -9.57
CA GLU A 74 20.66 2.19 -9.56
C GLU A 74 20.64 3.72 -9.75
N SER A 75 19.58 4.26 -10.36
CA SER A 75 19.35 5.70 -10.54
C SER A 75 19.13 6.49 -9.25
N PHE A 76 18.88 5.83 -8.11
CA PHE A 76 18.67 6.45 -6.80
C PHE A 76 19.95 6.44 -5.95
N GLU A 77 21.10 6.73 -6.57
CA GLU A 77 22.41 6.81 -5.91
C GLU A 77 22.30 7.39 -4.49
N ASN A 78 22.49 6.50 -3.50
CA ASN A 78 22.73 6.77 -2.09
C ASN A 78 21.62 7.44 -1.25
N ARG A 79 20.34 7.45 -1.65
CA ARG A 79 19.25 7.85 -0.73
C ARG A 79 18.02 6.96 -0.86
N MET A 80 17.94 5.94 0.01
CA MET A 80 16.73 5.11 0.18
C MET A 80 15.47 5.95 0.44
N GLU A 81 15.64 7.09 1.11
CA GLU A 81 14.59 8.08 1.33
C GLU A 81 13.95 8.50 0.01
N ASN A 82 14.73 8.92 -0.99
CA ASN A 82 14.24 9.35 -2.31
C ASN A 82 13.45 8.24 -3.03
N PHE A 83 13.83 6.97 -2.85
CA PHE A 83 13.11 5.84 -3.43
C PHE A 83 11.72 5.69 -2.81
N VAL A 84 11.61 5.79 -1.48
CA VAL A 84 10.32 5.76 -0.77
C VAL A 84 9.44 6.94 -1.22
N GLU A 85 10.02 8.13 -1.40
CA GLU A 85 9.28 9.30 -1.90
C GLU A 85 8.74 9.10 -3.33
N VAL A 86 9.57 8.57 -4.24
CA VAL A 86 9.13 8.31 -5.63
C VAL A 86 8.10 7.20 -5.71
N GLU A 87 8.24 6.14 -4.90
CA GLU A 87 7.24 5.07 -4.83
C GLU A 87 5.89 5.60 -4.35
N VAL A 88 5.88 6.46 -3.32
CA VAL A 88 4.68 7.16 -2.87
C VAL A 88 4.07 8.02 -3.97
N HIS A 89 4.87 8.81 -4.67
CA HIS A 89 4.38 9.62 -5.78
C HIS A 89 3.77 8.76 -6.88
N SER A 90 4.39 7.64 -7.23
CA SER A 90 3.84 6.75 -8.25
C SER A 90 2.44 6.27 -7.85
N VAL A 91 2.24 5.80 -6.61
CA VAL A 91 0.92 5.37 -6.14
C VAL A 91 -0.09 6.52 -6.14
N LEU A 92 0.31 7.70 -5.66
CA LEU A 92 -0.56 8.89 -5.60
C LEU A 92 -0.92 9.45 -6.96
N PHE A 93 -0.09 9.29 -8.00
CA PHE A 93 -0.38 9.77 -9.35
C PHE A 93 -1.12 8.73 -10.20
N TYR A 94 -0.76 7.45 -10.07
CA TYR A 94 -1.38 6.38 -10.85
C TYR A 94 -2.81 6.10 -10.38
N LEU A 95 -3.09 6.09 -9.08
CA LEU A 95 -4.43 5.76 -8.57
C LEU A 95 -5.52 6.76 -9.01
N PRO A 96 -5.35 8.08 -8.85
CA PRO A 96 -6.37 9.04 -9.29
C PRO A 96 -6.53 9.04 -10.80
N SER A 97 -5.44 8.93 -11.56
CA SER A 97 -5.50 8.89 -13.04
C SER A 97 -6.26 7.68 -13.54
N SER A 98 -6.00 6.50 -12.96
CA SER A 98 -6.69 5.25 -13.33
C SER A 98 -8.17 5.28 -12.97
N VAL A 99 -8.51 5.84 -11.81
CA VAL A 99 -9.91 6.00 -11.38
C VAL A 99 -10.65 6.98 -12.29
N TRP A 100 -10.01 8.10 -12.65
CA TRP A 100 -10.57 9.07 -13.60
C TRP A 100 -10.80 8.46 -14.99
N SER A 101 -9.83 7.72 -15.52
CA SER A 101 -9.99 7.05 -16.82
C SER A 101 -11.14 6.03 -16.82
N VAL A 102 -11.28 5.23 -15.76
CA VAL A 102 -12.38 4.26 -15.63
C VAL A 102 -13.75 4.93 -15.48
N GLN A 103 -13.82 6.12 -14.86
CA GLN A 103 -15.06 6.88 -14.80
C GLN A 103 -15.41 7.51 -16.16
N TYR A 104 -14.41 8.06 -16.85
CA TYR A 104 -14.59 8.71 -18.15
C TYR A 104 -15.10 7.72 -19.22
N GLU A 105 -14.50 6.53 -19.32
CA GLU A 105 -15.01 5.47 -20.24
C GLU A 105 -16.45 5.07 -19.93
N ARG A 106 -16.88 5.16 -18.67
CA ARG A 106 -18.24 4.80 -18.27
C ARG A 106 -19.27 5.89 -18.60
N GLU A 107 -18.86 7.14 -18.72
CA GLU A 107 -19.72 8.26 -19.11
C GLU A 107 -19.94 8.33 -20.63
N GLU A 108 -19.00 7.87 -21.47
CA GLU A 108 -19.19 7.83 -22.92
C GLU A 108 -20.15 6.72 -23.40
N ASP A 109 -20.40 5.70 -22.57
CA ASP A 109 -21.27 4.55 -22.87
C ASP A 109 -22.74 4.71 -22.37
N SER A 110 -23.16 5.90 -21.90
CA SER A 110 -24.53 6.20 -21.43
C SER A 110 -25.26 7.22 -22.30
#